data_AF-A0AAU6H2I6-F1
#
_entry.id   AF-A0AAU6H2I6-F1
#
_cell.length_a   1.000
_cell.length_b   1.000
_cell.length_c   1.000
_cell.angle_alpha   90.00
_cell.angle_beta   90.00
_cell.angle_gamma   90.00
#
_symmetry.space_group_name_H-M   'P 1'
#
loop_
_entity.id
_entity.type
_entity.pdbx_description
1 polymer ?
#
loop_
_entity_poly.entity_id
_entity_poly.type
_entity_poly.pdbx_seq_one_letter_code
_entity_poly.pdbx_strand_id
1 'polypeptide(L)'
;MSDLELSLELRDGEMALRASEGDPQITCVETVRQALSAARDHEVTDKSGTRHVLRLSLTLGETGSPDGELGTALAESDSTGAQHTPADETEHGVEFKGFPKKRLSTDQAHAVWAGLREGLPQTGPVAGFPLGCLTAVLRQVEVVAGSPTVEMYREAARQVAEKMTAKANWKVLEPFAQVIVSVDSAKVSEVQKVLVRRGGEGEIHPDTSSTELVFRMPMRQTFGIKAEIVEAARGKATCVVAFSHFGDVSAENLKVLTASVKK
;
A
#
# COMPACT_ATOMS: atom_id res chain seq x y z
N MET A 1 -14.99 6.94 11.88
CA MET A 1 -15.69 5.69 12.22
C MET A 1 -14.89 5.07 13.34
N SER A 2 -15.34 5.29 14.57
CA SER A 2 -14.91 4.56 15.75
C SER A 2 -15.42 3.11 15.64
N ASP A 3 -14.62 2.15 16.08
CA ASP A 3 -15.08 0.76 16.18
C ASP A 3 -15.94 0.65 17.45
N LEU A 4 -17.19 0.24 17.26
CA LEU A 4 -18.11 -0.03 18.36
C LEU A 4 -17.85 -1.47 18.84
N GLU A 5 -17.24 -1.62 20.01
CA GLU A 5 -17.18 -2.91 20.68
C GLU A 5 -18.49 -3.14 21.42
N LEU A 6 -19.23 -4.17 21.01
CA LEU A 6 -20.47 -4.59 21.66
C LEU A 6 -20.18 -5.80 22.54
N SER A 7 -20.39 -5.64 23.84
CA SER A 7 -20.29 -6.71 24.83
C SER A 7 -21.66 -6.97 25.46
N LEU A 8 -21.98 -8.23 25.71
CA LEU A 8 -23.19 -8.66 26.41
C LEU A 8 -22.79 -9.05 27.83
N GLU A 9 -23.31 -8.34 28.82
CA GLU A 9 -23.18 -8.71 30.23
C GLU A 9 -24.54 -9.15 30.77
N LEU A 10 -24.56 -10.27 31.48
CA LEU A 10 -25.73 -10.70 32.24
C LEU A 10 -25.64 -10.08 33.64
N ARG A 11 -26.62 -9.25 34.02
CA ARG A 11 -26.77 -8.73 35.40
C ARG A 11 -28.20 -8.96 35.85
N ASP A 12 -28.36 -9.54 37.04
CA ASP A 12 -29.66 -9.78 37.68
C ASP A 12 -30.69 -10.52 36.78
N GLY A 13 -30.20 -11.41 35.90
CA GLY A 13 -31.04 -12.18 34.99
C GLY A 13 -31.44 -11.46 33.70
N GLU A 14 -31.03 -10.20 33.50
CA GLU A 14 -31.23 -9.45 32.27
C GLU A 14 -29.92 -9.31 31.47
N MET A 15 -30.03 -9.44 30.15
CA MET A 15 -28.90 -9.32 29.23
C MET A 15 -28.77 -7.86 28.80
N ALA A 16 -27.74 -7.17 29.27
CA ALA A 16 -27.47 -5.78 28.93
C ALA A 16 -26.41 -5.70 27.82
N LEU A 17 -26.72 -4.96 26.76
CA LEU A 17 -25.77 -4.61 25.70
C LEU A 17 -24.96 -3.39 26.14
N ARG A 18 -23.65 -3.56 26.30
CA ARG A 18 -22.71 -2.45 26.48
C ARG A 18 -21.97 -2.20 25.18
N ALA A 19 -22.11 -0.98 24.67
CA ALA A 19 -21.23 -0.45 23.65
C ALA A 19 -20.07 0.28 24.32
N SER A 20 -18.84 -0.17 24.11
CA SER A 20 -17.64 0.62 24.32
C SER A 20 -17.15 1.14 22.97
N GLU A 21 -16.91 2.43 22.90
CA GLU A 21 -16.29 3.03 21.72
C GLU A 21 -14.78 2.83 21.84
N GLY A 22 -14.23 1.95 21.00
CA GLY A 22 -12.79 1.78 20.88
C GLY A 22 -12.18 2.96 20.11
N ASP A 23 -10.88 3.18 20.29
CA ASP A 23 -10.18 4.13 19.43
C ASP A 23 -10.31 3.68 17.97
N PRO A 24 -10.69 4.57 17.04
CA PRO A 24 -10.81 4.24 15.63
C PRO A 24 -9.52 3.62 15.09
N GLN A 25 -9.63 2.41 14.53
CA GLN A 25 -8.48 1.73 13.95
C GLN A 25 -8.07 2.36 12.63
N ILE A 26 -6.75 2.38 12.39
CA ILE A 26 -6.18 2.86 11.15
C ILE A 26 -5.45 1.73 10.48
N THR A 27 -5.89 1.42 9.26
CA THR A 27 -5.21 0.44 8.42
C THR A 27 -3.94 1.05 7.86
N CYS A 28 -2.80 0.65 8.43
CA CYS A 28 -1.49 0.85 7.83
C CYS A 28 -1.25 -0.21 6.76
N VAL A 29 -0.24 0.02 5.91
CA VAL A 29 0.20 -0.94 4.90
C VAL A 29 1.70 -1.15 4.98
N GLU A 30 2.19 -2.23 4.38
CA GLU A 30 3.62 -2.47 4.22
C GLU A 30 4.04 -2.51 2.76
N THR A 31 5.19 -1.88 2.49
CA THR A 31 5.82 -1.82 1.18
C THR A 31 7.34 -1.97 1.29
N VAL A 32 8.04 -1.94 0.16
CA VAL A 32 9.49 -1.90 0.11
C VAL A 32 10.00 -0.47 0.22
N ARG A 33 11.03 -0.25 1.03
CA ARG A 33 11.70 1.05 1.23
C ARG A 33 12.48 1.49 -0.01
N GLN A 34 13.03 0.53 -0.73
CA GLN A 34 13.86 0.76 -1.90
C GLN A 34 13.53 -0.31 -2.93
N ALA A 35 13.62 0.07 -4.21
CA ALA A 35 13.43 -0.88 -5.27
C ALA A 35 14.50 -1.97 -5.22
N LEU A 36 14.05 -3.21 -5.34
CA LEU A 36 14.91 -4.37 -5.42
C LEU A 36 14.68 -5.03 -6.77
N SER A 37 15.74 -5.13 -7.58
CA SER A 37 15.71 -5.84 -8.86
C SER A 37 16.61 -7.07 -8.80
N ALA A 38 16.13 -8.19 -9.32
CA ALA A 38 16.98 -9.35 -9.55
C ALA A 38 16.58 -10.09 -10.81
N ALA A 39 17.59 -10.48 -11.58
CA ALA A 39 17.50 -11.51 -12.60
C ALA A 39 18.21 -12.76 -12.07
N ARG A 40 17.52 -13.90 -12.05
CA ARG A 40 18.06 -15.16 -11.53
C ARG A 40 17.63 -16.33 -12.39
N ASP A 41 18.53 -17.31 -12.46
CA ASP A 41 18.24 -18.63 -13.02
C ASP A 41 17.58 -19.49 -11.93
N HIS A 42 16.48 -20.12 -12.29
CA HIS A 42 15.70 -20.99 -11.45
C HIS A 42 15.61 -22.36 -12.10
N GLU A 43 16.21 -23.34 -11.42
CA GLU A 43 16.12 -24.74 -11.81
C GLU A 43 14.80 -25.31 -11.29
N VAL A 44 14.01 -25.87 -12.20
CA VAL A 44 12.79 -26.60 -11.89
C VAL A 44 12.90 -27.99 -12.50
N THR A 45 12.58 -29.01 -11.71
CA THR A 45 12.68 -30.41 -12.14
C THR A 45 11.30 -30.94 -12.47
N ASP A 46 11.18 -31.67 -13.57
CA ASP A 46 9.93 -32.32 -13.94
C ASP A 46 9.71 -33.62 -13.16
N LYS A 47 8.56 -34.28 -13.42
CA LYS A 47 8.25 -35.58 -12.81
C LYS A 47 9.20 -36.70 -13.25
N SER A 48 9.91 -36.53 -14.36
CA SER A 48 10.88 -37.49 -14.89
C SER A 48 12.30 -37.31 -14.32
N GLY A 49 12.54 -36.23 -13.57
CA GLY A 49 13.86 -35.87 -13.06
C GLY A 49 14.68 -34.99 -14.02
N THR A 50 14.11 -34.60 -15.16
CA THR A 50 14.72 -33.70 -16.13
C THR A 50 14.73 -32.28 -15.59
N ARG A 51 15.89 -31.63 -15.69
CA ARG A 51 16.09 -30.26 -15.21
C ARG A 51 15.75 -29.24 -16.30
N HIS A 52 15.02 -28.22 -15.91
CA HIS A 52 14.68 -27.07 -16.74
C HIS A 52 15.19 -25.81 -16.04
N VAL A 53 15.70 -24.85 -16.80
CA VAL A 53 16.23 -23.60 -16.25
C VAL A 53 15.48 -22.43 -16.84
N LEU A 54 14.81 -21.67 -15.99
CA LEU A 54 14.11 -20.45 -16.32
C LEU A 54 14.83 -19.25 -15.71
N ARG A 55 15.15 -18.24 -16.51
CA ARG A 55 15.64 -16.95 -16.04
C ARG A 55 14.49 -15.97 -15.95
N LEU A 56 14.23 -15.46 -14.74
CA LEU A 56 13.23 -14.43 -14.52
C LEU A 56 13.89 -13.18 -13.95
N SER A 57 13.45 -12.01 -14.45
CA SER A 57 13.84 -10.71 -13.92
C SER A 57 12.64 -10.00 -13.32
N LEU A 58 12.66 -9.82 -12.01
CA LEU A 58 11.62 -9.15 -11.22
C LEU A 58 12.19 -7.89 -10.56
N THR A 59 11.43 -6.81 -10.57
CA THR A 59 11.65 -5.63 -9.75
C THR A 59 10.49 -5.48 -8.77
N LEU A 60 10.78 -5.36 -7.48
CA LEU A 60 9.83 -4.90 -6.47
C LEU A 60 10.12 -3.44 -6.16
N GLY A 61 9.12 -2.58 -6.11
CA GLY A 61 9.28 -1.15 -5.82
C GLY A 61 8.04 -0.57 -5.14
N GLU A 62 8.16 0.64 -4.61
CA GLU A 62 7.01 1.39 -4.11
C GLU A 62 6.20 1.94 -5.29
N THR A 63 4.87 1.86 -5.23
CA THR A 63 3.98 2.41 -6.26
C THR A 63 4.23 3.92 -6.43
N GLY A 64 4.35 4.39 -7.67
CA GLY A 64 4.64 5.80 -7.98
C GLY A 64 6.11 6.20 -7.81
N SER A 65 7.00 5.29 -7.39
CA SER A 65 8.44 5.50 -7.50
C SER A 65 8.91 5.35 -8.96
N PRO A 66 10.02 6.01 -9.37
CA PRO A 66 10.57 5.85 -10.72
C PRO A 66 10.79 4.39 -11.11
N ASP A 67 11.15 3.56 -10.13
CA ASP A 67 11.38 2.14 -10.31
C ASP A 67 10.08 1.32 -10.53
N GLY A 68 8.97 1.78 -9.95
CA GLY A 68 7.63 1.25 -10.19
C GLY A 68 7.01 1.70 -11.53
N GLU A 69 7.45 2.85 -12.06
CA GLU A 69 7.03 3.38 -13.37
C GLU A 69 7.84 2.83 -14.55
N LEU A 70 9.02 2.25 -14.31
CA LEU A 70 9.84 1.59 -15.32
C LEU A 70 9.15 0.40 -16.00
N GLY A 71 8.05 -0.12 -15.44
CA GLY A 71 7.20 -1.13 -16.09
C GLY A 71 6.34 -0.55 -17.21
N THR A 72 5.91 0.71 -17.08
CA THR A 72 5.03 1.41 -18.03
C THR A 72 5.78 1.81 -19.30
N ALA A 73 7.00 2.33 -19.16
CA ALA A 73 7.82 2.77 -20.30
C ALA A 73 8.24 1.63 -21.24
N LEU A 74 8.36 0.39 -20.74
CA LEU A 74 8.63 -0.81 -21.55
C LEU A 74 7.39 -1.33 -22.28
N ALA A 75 6.18 -0.97 -21.83
CA ALA A 75 4.92 -1.33 -22.48
C ALA A 75 4.58 -0.36 -23.63
N GLU A 76 4.99 0.89 -23.53
CA GLU A 76 4.66 1.95 -24.51
C GLU A 76 5.52 1.95 -25.78
N SER A 77 6.68 1.28 -25.79
CA SER A 77 7.59 1.29 -26.95
C SER A 77 7.26 0.29 -28.07
N ASP A 78 6.24 -0.55 -27.92
CA ASP A 78 5.86 -1.58 -28.91
C ASP A 78 4.35 -1.47 -29.28
N SER A 79 3.95 -0.31 -29.80
CA SER A 79 2.58 -0.04 -30.26
C SER A 79 2.24 -0.73 -31.60
N THR A 80 2.22 -2.06 -31.62
CA THR A 80 1.55 -2.84 -32.68
C THR A 80 0.69 -3.96 -32.08
N GLY A 81 -0.59 -3.66 -31.87
CA GLY A 81 -1.67 -4.65 -31.89
C GLY A 81 -1.73 -5.70 -30.77
N ALA A 82 -1.29 -5.40 -29.55
CA ALA A 82 -1.45 -6.32 -28.43
C ALA A 82 -2.83 -6.15 -27.75
N GLN A 83 -3.72 -7.15 -27.89
CA GLN A 83 -4.86 -7.33 -26.98
C GLN A 83 -4.36 -7.32 -25.52
N HIS A 84 -5.03 -6.67 -24.59
CA HIS A 84 -4.65 -6.61 -23.17
C HIS A 84 -5.03 -7.90 -22.40
N THR A 85 -4.22 -8.31 -21.42
CA THR A 85 -4.57 -9.29 -20.36
C THR A 85 -3.56 -9.18 -19.21
N PRO A 86 -3.96 -9.54 -17.98
CA PRO A 86 -4.16 -8.64 -16.83
C PRO A 86 -2.83 -8.12 -16.23
N ALA A 87 -2.31 -7.02 -16.76
CA ALA A 87 -1.04 -6.41 -16.30
C ALA A 87 -1.25 -5.08 -15.55
N ASP A 88 -2.51 -4.78 -15.19
CA ASP A 88 -2.91 -3.64 -14.36
C ASP A 88 -3.96 -4.12 -13.35
N GLU A 89 -3.69 -5.24 -12.69
CA GLU A 89 -4.52 -5.70 -11.58
C GLU A 89 -3.88 -5.28 -10.26
N THR A 90 -4.61 -4.43 -9.53
CA THR A 90 -4.30 -4.20 -8.11
C THR A 90 -4.97 -5.31 -7.31
N GLU A 91 -4.18 -6.21 -6.76
CA GLU A 91 -4.66 -7.28 -5.90
C GLU A 91 -3.97 -7.17 -4.56
N HIS A 92 -4.76 -7.13 -3.48
CA HIS A 92 -4.25 -6.97 -2.11
C HIS A 92 -3.25 -5.81 -1.96
N GLY A 93 -3.48 -4.69 -2.66
CA GLY A 93 -2.62 -3.49 -2.60
C GLY A 93 -1.31 -3.58 -3.39
N VAL A 94 -1.14 -4.63 -4.21
CA VAL A 94 0.03 -4.82 -5.08
C VAL A 94 -0.35 -4.61 -6.54
N GLU A 95 0.40 -3.75 -7.23
CA GLU A 95 0.32 -3.55 -8.67
C GLU A 95 1.29 -4.49 -9.39
N PHE A 96 0.77 -5.34 -10.27
CA PHE A 96 1.58 -6.22 -11.12
C PHE A 96 1.72 -5.61 -12.50
N LYS A 97 2.94 -5.24 -12.94
CA LYS A 97 3.18 -4.57 -14.23
C LYS A 97 4.14 -5.32 -15.13
N GLY A 98 3.91 -5.22 -16.44
CA GLY A 98 4.90 -5.53 -17.49
C GLY A 98 4.64 -6.79 -18.33
N PHE A 99 5.65 -7.07 -19.16
CA PHE A 99 5.81 -8.13 -20.17
C PHE A 99 5.27 -7.89 -21.60
N PRO A 100 6.14 -7.88 -22.64
CA PRO A 100 5.71 -7.96 -24.03
C PRO A 100 5.36 -9.41 -24.44
N LYS A 101 4.15 -9.61 -24.96
CA LYS A 101 3.51 -10.91 -25.30
C LYS A 101 4.32 -11.87 -26.19
N LYS A 102 5.33 -11.42 -26.92
CA LYS A 102 5.96 -12.21 -28.01
C LYS A 102 6.76 -13.45 -27.55
N ARG A 103 6.98 -13.67 -26.25
CA ARG A 103 7.83 -14.77 -25.74
C ARG A 103 7.11 -15.86 -24.94
N LEU A 104 5.84 -15.66 -24.55
CA LEU A 104 5.08 -16.61 -23.74
C LEU A 104 3.68 -16.79 -24.33
N SER A 105 3.11 -18.01 -24.20
CA SER A 105 1.68 -18.22 -24.43
C SER A 105 0.85 -17.56 -23.32
N THR A 106 -0.44 -17.36 -23.56
CA THR A 106 -1.37 -16.82 -22.56
C THR A 106 -1.35 -17.62 -21.26
N ASP A 107 -1.37 -18.96 -21.35
CA ASP A 107 -1.37 -19.84 -20.17
C ASP A 107 -0.06 -19.73 -19.38
N GLN A 108 1.07 -19.60 -20.07
CA GLN A 108 2.36 -19.38 -19.42
C GLN A 108 2.40 -18.03 -18.72
N ALA A 109 1.88 -16.96 -19.34
CA ALA A 109 1.82 -15.64 -18.72
C ALA A 109 0.92 -15.66 -17.46
N HIS A 110 -0.26 -16.27 -17.53
CA HIS A 110 -1.13 -16.43 -16.37
C HIS A 110 -0.47 -17.24 -15.25
N ALA A 111 0.24 -18.32 -15.59
CA ALA A 111 0.98 -19.12 -14.63
C ALA A 111 2.09 -18.33 -13.94
N VAL A 112 2.84 -17.51 -14.68
CA VAL A 112 3.86 -16.63 -14.09
C VAL A 112 3.22 -15.64 -13.11
N TRP A 113 2.12 -14.97 -13.48
CA TRP A 113 1.45 -14.02 -12.58
C TRP A 113 0.88 -14.70 -11.33
N ALA A 114 0.26 -15.87 -11.47
CA ALA A 114 -0.20 -16.66 -10.34
C ALA A 114 0.96 -17.03 -9.40
N GLY A 115 2.08 -17.49 -9.95
CA GLY A 115 3.27 -17.81 -9.18
C GLY A 115 3.84 -16.60 -8.45
N LEU A 116 3.94 -15.44 -9.11
CA LEU A 116 4.38 -14.20 -8.47
C LEU A 116 3.49 -13.84 -7.29
N ARG A 117 2.16 -13.91 -7.44
CA ARG A 117 1.19 -13.65 -6.35
C ARG A 117 1.38 -14.60 -5.17
N GLU A 118 1.51 -15.89 -5.45
CA GLU A 118 1.72 -16.91 -4.42
C GLU A 118 3.01 -16.73 -3.64
N GLY A 119 4.07 -16.24 -4.29
CA GLY A 119 5.35 -16.01 -3.65
C GLY A 119 5.44 -14.67 -2.89
N LEU A 120 4.45 -13.79 -3.03
CA LEU A 120 4.35 -12.61 -2.17
C LEU A 120 3.80 -12.99 -0.79
N PRO A 121 4.29 -12.36 0.29
CA PRO A 121 3.81 -12.66 1.62
C PRO A 121 2.35 -12.18 1.77
N GLN A 122 1.53 -13.01 2.40
CA GLN A 122 0.10 -12.71 2.64
C GLN A 122 -0.11 -11.58 3.64
N THR A 123 0.87 -11.36 4.52
CA THR A 123 0.93 -10.26 5.48
C THR A 123 2.30 -9.61 5.44
N GLY A 124 2.36 -8.33 5.78
CA GLY A 124 3.57 -7.54 5.85
C GLY A 124 4.57 -8.14 6.85
N PRO A 125 5.84 -8.30 6.47
CA PRO A 125 6.83 -8.98 7.31
C PRO A 125 7.35 -8.13 8.49
N VAL A 126 7.07 -6.83 8.56
CA VAL A 126 7.53 -5.93 9.62
C VAL A 126 6.60 -5.96 10.82
N ALA A 127 5.31 -5.74 10.58
CA ALA A 127 4.30 -5.52 11.60
C ALA A 127 3.00 -6.29 11.32
N GLY A 128 2.92 -7.09 10.26
CA GLY A 128 1.74 -7.88 9.93
C GLY A 128 0.64 -7.10 9.20
N PHE A 129 0.89 -5.85 8.81
CA PHE A 129 -0.08 -5.07 8.03
C PHE A 129 -0.23 -5.63 6.61
N PRO A 130 -1.38 -5.45 5.93
CA PRO A 130 -1.51 -5.86 4.55
C PRO A 130 -0.45 -5.18 3.67
N LEU A 131 -0.05 -5.85 2.60
CA LEU A 131 0.78 -5.21 1.58
C LEU A 131 0.00 -4.07 0.93
N GLY A 132 0.69 -3.00 0.57
CA GLY A 132 0.08 -1.85 -0.07
C GLY A 132 1.13 -0.93 -0.65
N CYS A 133 0.78 -0.17 -1.68
CA CYS A 133 1.74 0.70 -2.39
C CYS A 133 2.98 -0.08 -2.86
N LEU A 134 2.81 -1.34 -3.25
CA LEU A 134 3.86 -2.20 -3.76
C LEU A 134 3.63 -2.42 -5.26
N THR A 135 4.67 -2.29 -6.06
CA THR A 135 4.66 -2.65 -7.48
C THR A 135 5.61 -3.82 -7.73
N ALA A 136 5.12 -4.86 -8.40
CA ALA A 136 5.90 -5.98 -8.89
C ALA A 136 6.01 -5.90 -10.42
N VAL A 137 7.19 -5.56 -10.93
CA VAL A 137 7.45 -5.41 -12.36
C VAL A 137 8.20 -6.63 -12.88
N LEU A 138 7.54 -7.43 -13.71
CA LEU A 138 8.18 -8.53 -14.41
C LEU A 138 8.82 -8.01 -15.71
N ARG A 139 10.15 -8.00 -15.76
CA ARG A 139 10.92 -7.46 -16.90
C ARG A 139 11.23 -8.49 -17.97
N GLN A 140 11.54 -9.72 -17.56
CA GLN A 140 11.99 -10.76 -18.47
C GLN A 140 11.65 -12.15 -17.93
N VAL A 141 11.32 -13.05 -18.86
CA VAL A 141 11.20 -14.49 -18.68
C VAL A 141 11.89 -15.14 -19.87
N GLU A 142 12.85 -16.01 -19.61
CA GLU A 142 13.66 -16.69 -20.63
C GLU A 142 13.88 -18.15 -20.25
N VAL A 143 13.76 -19.05 -21.23
CA VAL A 143 14.14 -20.45 -21.06
C VAL A 143 15.63 -20.57 -21.38
N VAL A 144 16.44 -20.85 -20.36
CA VAL A 144 17.89 -21.06 -20.51
C VAL A 144 18.18 -22.50 -20.92
N ALA A 145 17.43 -23.46 -20.40
CA ALA A 145 17.58 -24.88 -20.74
C ALA A 145 16.27 -25.68 -20.59
N GLY A 146 16.07 -26.65 -21.49
CA GLY A 146 14.93 -27.59 -21.47
C GLY A 146 13.65 -27.06 -22.12
N SER A 147 12.55 -27.76 -21.89
CA SER A 147 11.20 -27.38 -22.35
C SER A 147 10.21 -27.34 -21.16
N PRO A 148 10.18 -26.24 -20.39
CA PRO A 148 9.39 -26.16 -19.16
C PRO A 148 7.88 -26.19 -19.43
N THR A 149 7.13 -26.85 -18.55
CA THR A 149 5.66 -26.87 -18.56
C THR A 149 5.09 -25.61 -17.93
N VAL A 150 3.78 -25.36 -18.14
CA VAL A 150 3.07 -24.21 -17.53
C VAL A 150 3.23 -24.16 -16.01
N GLU A 151 3.13 -25.31 -15.32
CA GLU A 151 3.33 -25.39 -13.87
C GLU A 151 4.76 -25.01 -13.43
N MET A 152 5.77 -25.28 -14.26
CA MET A 152 7.14 -24.88 -13.95
C MET A 152 7.35 -23.38 -14.04
N TYR A 153 6.63 -22.69 -14.94
CA TYR A 153 6.66 -21.23 -15.00
C TYR A 153 6.08 -20.62 -13.71
N ARG A 154 4.94 -21.16 -13.23
CA ARG A 154 4.33 -20.77 -11.95
C ARG A 154 5.30 -20.98 -10.78
N GLU A 155 5.87 -22.17 -10.68
CA GLU A 155 6.78 -22.52 -9.60
C GLU A 155 8.07 -21.67 -9.63
N ALA A 156 8.66 -21.44 -10.81
CA ALA A 156 9.82 -20.57 -10.94
C ALA A 156 9.50 -19.14 -10.50
N ALA A 157 8.35 -18.60 -10.93
CA ALA A 157 7.88 -17.27 -10.56
C ALA A 157 7.63 -17.14 -9.05
N ARG A 158 7.00 -18.14 -8.42
CA ARG A 158 6.82 -18.22 -6.97
C ARG A 158 8.14 -18.14 -6.23
N GLN A 159 9.12 -18.98 -6.61
CA GLN A 159 10.44 -18.96 -5.99
C GLN A 159 11.20 -17.64 -6.18
N VAL A 160 11.03 -16.96 -7.32
CA VAL A 160 11.62 -15.63 -7.56
C VAL A 160 11.03 -14.63 -6.58
N ALA A 161 9.70 -14.57 -6.50
CA ALA A 161 8.98 -13.67 -5.60
C ALA A 161 9.39 -13.93 -4.14
N GLU A 162 9.41 -15.18 -3.67
CA GLU A 162 9.81 -15.55 -2.30
C GLU A 162 11.25 -15.12 -1.97
N LYS A 163 12.19 -15.36 -2.89
CA LYS A 163 13.60 -14.96 -2.67
C LYS A 163 13.78 -13.45 -2.68
N MET A 164 12.96 -12.74 -3.46
CA MET A 164 12.98 -11.28 -3.53
C MET A 164 12.38 -10.65 -2.28
N THR A 165 11.22 -11.14 -1.85
CA THR A 165 10.52 -10.66 -0.66
C THR A 165 11.34 -10.91 0.62
N ALA A 166 12.03 -12.05 0.70
CA ALA A 166 12.94 -12.35 1.82
C ALA A 166 14.17 -11.41 1.91
N LYS A 167 14.55 -10.75 0.80
CA LYS A 167 15.69 -9.83 0.74
C LYS A 167 15.27 -8.36 0.71
N ALA A 168 13.99 -8.09 0.48
CA ALA A 168 13.48 -6.74 0.37
C ALA A 168 13.58 -6.03 1.74
N ASN A 169 13.89 -4.75 1.68
CA ASN A 169 13.92 -3.91 2.86
C ASN A 169 12.52 -3.31 3.05
N TRP A 170 11.73 -3.89 3.94
CA TRP A 170 10.33 -3.52 4.14
C TRP A 170 10.18 -2.29 5.05
N LYS A 171 9.09 -1.54 4.85
CA LYS A 171 8.67 -0.41 5.69
C LYS A 171 7.16 -0.41 5.86
N VAL A 172 6.69 0.14 6.97
CA VAL A 172 5.29 0.45 7.20
C VAL A 172 5.00 1.85 6.66
N LEU A 173 3.88 2.00 5.97
CA LEU A 173 3.28 3.27 5.62
C LEU A 173 1.98 3.47 6.39
N GLU A 174 1.73 4.70 6.79
CA GLU A 174 0.46 5.10 7.39
C GLU A 174 -0.34 5.98 6.42
N PRO A 175 -1.68 5.95 6.50
CA PRO A 175 -2.51 6.84 5.71
C PRO A 175 -2.38 8.27 6.23
N PHE A 176 -2.16 9.19 5.30
CA PHE A 176 -2.23 10.63 5.50
C PHE A 176 -3.57 11.17 5.04
N ALA A 177 -4.06 12.15 5.78
CA ALA A 177 -5.26 12.89 5.46
C ALA A 177 -4.90 14.29 4.93
N GLN A 178 -5.68 14.77 3.96
CA GLN A 178 -5.79 16.18 3.64
C GLN A 178 -6.92 16.77 4.49
N VAL A 179 -6.59 17.80 5.26
CA VAL A 179 -7.51 18.57 6.09
C VAL A 179 -7.65 19.94 5.45
N ILE A 180 -8.85 20.23 4.95
CA ILE A 180 -9.20 21.51 4.35
C ILE A 180 -10.13 22.24 5.33
N VAL A 181 -9.72 23.44 5.75
CA VAL A 181 -10.48 24.26 6.69
C VAL A 181 -10.75 25.62 6.07
N SER A 182 -12.01 26.03 5.98
CA SER A 182 -12.36 27.41 5.61
C SER A 182 -12.85 28.14 6.86
N VAL A 183 -12.23 29.27 7.17
CA VAL A 183 -12.48 30.05 8.39
C VAL A 183 -12.40 31.56 8.12
N ASP A 184 -13.01 32.38 8.96
CA ASP A 184 -12.80 33.83 9.00
C ASP A 184 -11.30 34.15 9.18
N SER A 185 -10.79 35.08 8.39
CA SER A 185 -9.39 35.54 8.39
C SER A 185 -8.89 35.95 9.78
N ALA A 186 -9.77 36.45 10.67
CA ALA A 186 -9.43 36.81 12.05
C ALA A 186 -9.14 35.61 12.96
N LYS A 187 -9.44 34.37 12.53
CA LYS A 187 -9.27 33.13 13.30
C LYS A 187 -8.22 32.19 12.75
N VAL A 188 -7.60 32.53 11.61
CA VAL A 188 -6.59 31.71 10.93
C VAL A 188 -5.48 31.27 11.88
N SER A 189 -4.93 32.19 12.67
CA SER A 189 -3.82 31.86 13.58
C SER A 189 -4.19 30.80 14.63
N GLU A 190 -5.41 30.86 15.18
CA GLU A 190 -5.82 29.89 16.20
C GLU A 190 -6.13 28.52 15.61
N VAL A 191 -6.76 28.48 14.43
CA VAL A 191 -6.98 27.23 13.69
C VAL A 191 -5.66 26.62 13.24
N GLN A 192 -4.72 27.43 12.74
CA GLN A 192 -3.40 26.98 12.32
C GLN A 192 -2.63 26.34 13.49
N LYS A 193 -2.69 26.92 14.69
CA LYS A 193 -2.05 26.33 15.88
C LYS A 193 -2.60 24.93 16.19
N VAL A 194 -3.90 24.70 16.01
CA VAL A 194 -4.50 23.35 16.18
C VAL A 194 -3.90 22.38 15.15
N LEU A 195 -3.88 22.77 13.87
CA LEU A 195 -3.38 21.91 12.79
C LEU A 195 -1.88 21.58 12.96
N VAL A 196 -1.05 22.57 13.27
CA VAL A 196 0.40 22.38 13.49
C VAL A 196 0.67 21.56 14.75
N ARG A 197 -0.07 21.77 15.84
CA ARG A 197 0.06 20.95 17.06
C ARG A 197 -0.26 19.48 16.79
N ARG A 198 -1.17 19.19 15.86
CA ARG A 198 -1.48 17.83 15.38
C ARG A 198 -0.45 17.28 14.39
N GLY A 199 0.68 17.95 14.18
CA GLY A 199 1.72 17.54 13.24
C GLY A 199 1.33 17.75 11.78
N GLY A 200 0.41 18.67 11.50
CA GLY A 200 0.02 19.03 10.15
C GLY A 200 0.99 20.02 9.52
N GLU A 201 1.27 19.80 8.24
CA GLU A 201 2.07 20.68 7.39
C GLU A 201 1.22 21.09 6.19
N GLY A 202 1.26 22.37 5.81
CA GLY A 202 0.32 22.86 4.80
C GLY A 202 0.49 24.32 4.43
N GLU A 203 -0.46 24.75 3.61
CA GLU A 203 -0.50 26.07 3.02
C GLU A 203 -1.75 26.83 3.47
N ILE A 204 -1.67 28.16 3.37
CA ILE A 204 -2.77 29.08 3.70
C ILE A 204 -3.08 29.88 2.44
N HIS A 205 -4.33 29.81 2.00
CA HIS A 205 -4.84 30.51 0.84
C HIS A 205 -5.81 31.60 1.31
N PRO A 206 -5.35 32.84 1.49
CA PRO A 206 -6.21 33.94 1.91
C PRO A 206 -7.14 34.36 0.77
N ASP A 207 -8.41 34.59 1.08
CA ASP A 207 -9.40 35.21 0.21
C ASP A 207 -10.09 36.38 0.94
N THR A 208 -10.87 37.18 0.21
CA THR A 208 -11.43 38.47 0.63
C THR A 208 -12.37 38.35 1.83
N SER A 209 -13.04 37.22 2.01
CA SER A 209 -14.05 37.00 3.06
C SER A 209 -13.81 35.77 3.95
N SER A 210 -12.98 34.83 3.49
CA SER A 210 -12.58 33.65 4.25
C SER A 210 -11.17 33.26 3.88
N THR A 211 -10.50 32.50 4.73
CA THR A 211 -9.19 31.94 4.46
C THR A 211 -9.30 30.43 4.47
N GLU A 212 -8.74 29.79 3.46
CA GLU A 212 -8.63 28.34 3.38
C GLU A 212 -7.26 27.88 3.89
N LEU A 213 -7.24 26.85 4.74
CA LEU A 213 -6.04 26.19 5.22
C LEU A 213 -6.06 24.75 4.68
N VAL A 214 -5.04 24.37 3.93
CA VAL A 214 -4.91 23.03 3.34
C VAL A 214 -3.70 22.35 3.94
N PHE A 215 -3.94 21.43 4.87
CA PHE A 215 -2.92 20.74 5.65
C PHE A 215 -2.92 19.25 5.37
N ARG A 216 -1.73 18.63 5.38
CA ARG A 216 -1.54 17.18 5.36
C ARG A 216 -1.06 16.72 6.71
N MET A 217 -1.62 15.63 7.22
CA MET A 217 -1.20 15.04 8.49
C MET A 217 -1.49 13.54 8.53
N PRO A 218 -0.81 12.76 9.40
CA PRO A 218 -1.17 11.38 9.66
C PRO A 218 -2.65 11.25 10.06
N MET A 219 -3.37 10.28 9.50
CA MET A 219 -4.81 10.14 9.72
C MET A 219 -5.16 9.96 11.21
N ARG A 220 -4.27 9.35 12.01
CA ARG A 220 -4.46 9.22 13.48
C ARG A 220 -4.55 10.56 14.19
N GLN A 221 -3.91 11.58 13.64
CA GLN A 221 -3.91 12.91 14.23
C GLN A 221 -5.19 13.69 13.91
N THR A 222 -6.03 13.18 13.02
CA THR A 222 -7.32 13.81 12.66
C THR A 222 -8.46 13.46 13.61
N PHE A 223 -8.28 12.48 14.51
CA PHE A 223 -9.33 12.10 15.46
C PHE A 223 -9.65 13.24 16.42
N GLY A 224 -10.93 13.64 16.45
CA GLY A 224 -11.43 14.77 17.23
C GLY A 224 -11.11 16.15 16.65
N ILE A 225 -10.37 16.26 15.54
CA ILE A 225 -9.84 17.54 15.04
C ILE A 225 -10.94 18.54 14.69
N LYS A 226 -12.09 18.07 14.20
CA LYS A 226 -13.22 18.92 13.85
C LYS A 226 -13.74 19.71 15.06
N ALA A 227 -13.83 19.09 16.23
CA ALA A 227 -14.30 19.76 17.44
C ALA A 227 -13.33 20.86 17.88
N GLU A 228 -12.02 20.56 17.89
CA GLU A 228 -10.97 21.55 18.22
C GLU A 228 -10.94 22.72 17.23
N ILE A 229 -11.13 22.46 15.93
CA ILE A 229 -11.21 23.50 14.90
C ILE A 229 -12.43 24.39 15.14
N VAL A 230 -13.60 23.81 15.39
CA VAL A 230 -14.84 24.57 15.64
C VAL A 230 -14.70 25.41 16.91
N GLU A 231 -14.07 24.89 17.96
CA GLU A 231 -13.78 25.63 19.19
C GLU A 231 -12.84 26.82 18.92
N ALA A 232 -11.70 26.57 18.26
CA ALA A 232 -10.73 27.62 17.90
C ALA A 232 -11.34 28.71 17.00
N ALA A 233 -12.22 28.30 16.08
CA ALA A 233 -12.96 29.20 15.19
C ALA A 233 -14.18 29.88 15.85
N ARG A 234 -14.47 29.58 17.12
CA ARG A 234 -15.67 30.06 17.86
C ARG A 234 -16.97 29.77 17.11
N GLY A 235 -17.10 28.56 16.57
CA GLY A 235 -18.30 28.06 15.91
C GLY A 235 -18.39 28.34 14.41
N LYS A 236 -17.45 29.08 13.80
CA LYS A 236 -17.53 29.49 12.39
C LYS A 236 -16.37 28.94 11.55
N ALA A 237 -16.38 27.64 11.29
CA ALA A 237 -15.47 27.00 10.34
C ALA A 237 -16.13 25.80 9.65
N THR A 238 -15.74 25.56 8.40
CA THR A 238 -15.97 24.29 7.71
C THR A 238 -14.69 23.46 7.78
N CYS A 239 -14.83 22.15 7.93
CA CYS A 239 -13.68 21.24 7.97
C CYS A 239 -13.99 19.97 7.19
N VAL A 240 -13.19 19.74 6.14
CA VAL A 240 -13.17 18.52 5.36
C VAL A 240 -11.91 17.75 5.71
N VAL A 241 -12.07 16.46 6.01
CA VAL A 241 -10.97 15.52 6.22
C VAL A 241 -11.15 14.41 5.19
N ALA A 242 -10.16 14.23 4.32
CA ALA A 242 -10.18 13.22 3.28
C ALA A 242 -8.86 12.45 3.28
N PHE A 243 -8.90 11.17 2.91
CA PHE A 243 -7.69 10.42 2.62
C PHE A 243 -6.91 11.10 1.49
N SER A 244 -5.59 11.16 1.62
CA SER A 244 -4.70 11.73 0.61
C SER A 244 -3.82 10.65 -0.02
N HIS A 245 -2.97 10.01 0.77
CA HIS A 245 -2.01 9.00 0.32
C HIS A 245 -1.50 8.19 1.51
N PHE A 246 -0.75 7.13 1.24
CA PHE A 246 0.07 6.47 2.26
C PHE A 246 1.46 7.10 2.29
N GLY A 247 1.98 7.38 3.48
CA GLY A 247 3.26 8.06 3.68
C GLY A 247 4.09 7.41 4.78
N ASP A 248 5.36 7.81 4.85
CA ASP A 248 6.30 7.23 5.82
C ASP A 248 5.86 7.49 7.27
N VAL A 249 6.00 6.46 8.09
CA VAL A 249 5.74 6.54 9.53
C VAL A 249 6.99 7.11 10.22
N SER A 250 6.81 8.16 11.03
CA SER A 250 7.88 8.66 11.91
C SER A 250 8.38 7.56 12.87
N ALA A 251 9.67 7.59 13.24
CA ALA A 251 10.27 6.55 14.08
C ALA A 251 9.58 6.37 15.46
N GLU A 252 9.04 7.45 16.03
CA GLU A 252 8.28 7.42 17.28
C GLU A 252 6.99 6.61 17.10
N ASN A 253 6.22 6.91 16.07
CA ASN A 253 4.93 6.28 15.82
C ASN A 253 5.05 4.83 15.35
N LEU A 254 6.14 4.46 14.67
CA LEU A 254 6.40 3.08 14.29
C LEU A 254 6.52 2.15 15.51
N LYS A 255 7.09 2.63 16.62
CA LYS A 255 7.18 1.85 17.87
C LYS A 255 5.80 1.56 18.44
N VAL A 256 4.90 2.54 18.38
CA VAL A 256 3.52 2.39 18.85
C VAL A 256 2.78 1.36 18.00
N LEU A 257 2.86 1.48 16.66
CA LEU A 257 2.18 0.57 15.74
C LEU A 257 2.67 -0.88 15.89
N THR A 258 3.99 -1.10 15.99
CA THR A 258 4.56 -2.44 16.13
C THR A 258 4.32 -3.09 17.49
N ALA A 259 4.07 -2.31 18.54
CA ALA A 259 3.71 -2.85 19.85
C ALA A 259 2.26 -3.36 19.90
N SER A 260 1.36 -2.75 19.14
CA SER A 260 -0.07 -3.10 19.12
C SER A 260 -0.38 -4.41 18.39
N VAL A 261 0.44 -4.83 17.42
CA VAL A 261 0.20 -6.06 16.63
C VAL A 261 0.78 -7.32 17.30
N LYS A 262 1.62 -7.19 18.32
CA LYS A 262 2.21 -8.34 19.06
C LYS A 262 1.37 -8.83 20.26
N LYS A 263 0.15 -8.33 20.41
CA LYS A 263 -0.82 -8.81 21.40
C LYS A 263 -1.90 -9.63 20.70
#